data_AF-A0A011VXT4-F1
#
_entry.id   AF-A0A011VXT4-F1
#
_cell.length_a   1.000
_cell.length_b   1.000
_cell.length_c   1.000
_cell.angle_alpha   90.00
_cell.angle_beta   90.00
_cell.angle_gamma   90.00
#
_symmetry.space_group_name_H-M   'P 1'
#
loop_
_entity.id
_entity.type
_entity.pdbx_description
1 polymer ?
#
loop_
_entity_poly.entity_id
_entity_poly.type
_entity_poly.pdbx_seq_one_letter_code
_entity_poly.pdbx_strand_id
1 'polypeptide(L)'
;MKFITEYDSQKQNSSDNSWKKLLVVGILAAIGVSVYGGYKAYKQYKFNKQWQSQNEIAEENALEYVRNKYAVDAKVVSLSNDEYKSGFNAEYWITKLYNTVTLESDGHKFNVIVKWKERSSEGYDNYYTDEVEELLRQQISENCHSKHFYSNISVYSELDNNNDMWGYIDRGGIYLTKDEHFDGSDLKGVLKDCNLSVKALVVDTVFDDCELFDMFAQIDADADFYSFDTMEHLEAAKEVKWSLNGNDMGIMEYAPYITDYRSIHDGKNVHRDFGVKTKDDMLFRGFPDGYSESDAYACDVVDIIESDNLDLYYGYNKLSEYLSSSISDAYIINLNEWWGTICIYYPIEKLKGHDIEDVGLAWAESTARYGIIRPEIIDDYAVFVLNPGLSFKLVDTKGLEPLEPKLSY
;
A
#
# COMPACT_ATOMS: atom_id res chain seq x y z
N MET A 1 22.06 -38.63 90.65
CA MET A 1 22.99 -37.51 90.33
C MET A 1 23.30 -37.64 88.84
N LYS A 2 22.67 -36.89 87.92
CA LYS A 2 22.96 -35.48 87.51
C LYS A 2 24.46 -35.39 87.11
N PHE A 3 24.89 -35.18 85.87
CA PHE A 3 24.53 -34.17 84.86
C PHE A 3 24.94 -34.66 83.44
N ILE A 4 24.11 -34.51 82.39
CA ILE A 4 24.06 -33.42 81.39
C ILE A 4 25.17 -33.46 80.29
N THR A 5 24.68 -33.34 79.05
CA THR A 5 25.29 -32.87 77.78
C THR A 5 26.30 -33.73 77.04
N GLU A 6 25.80 -34.39 76.00
CA GLU A 6 26.54 -34.61 74.75
C GLU A 6 25.55 -34.50 73.59
N TYR A 7 25.15 -33.27 73.26
CA TYR A 7 24.32 -32.98 72.09
C TYR A 7 24.64 -31.58 71.56
N ASP A 8 25.93 -31.28 71.35
CA ASP A 8 26.34 -29.99 70.77
C ASP A 8 27.70 -30.05 70.05
N SER A 9 27.89 -31.02 69.14
CA SER A 9 29.10 -31.06 68.29
C SER A 9 28.85 -31.17 66.79
N GLN A 10 27.60 -31.17 66.31
CA GLN A 10 27.33 -31.30 64.87
C GLN A 10 26.97 -30.00 64.13
N LYS A 11 26.90 -28.84 64.78
CA LYS A 11 26.45 -27.60 64.12
C LYS A 11 27.55 -26.65 63.63
N GLN A 12 28.83 -27.01 63.72
CA GLN A 12 29.94 -26.09 63.37
C GLN A 12 30.65 -26.39 62.04
N ASN A 13 30.43 -27.54 61.39
CA ASN A 13 31.07 -27.87 60.10
C ASN A 13 30.25 -27.51 58.83
N SER A 14 29.04 -26.95 58.99
CA SER A 14 28.14 -26.66 57.85
C SER A 14 28.22 -25.21 57.35
N SER A 15 28.51 -24.25 58.23
CA SER A 15 28.51 -22.81 57.90
C SER A 15 29.72 -22.37 57.04
N ASP A 16 30.92 -22.84 57.38
CA ASP A 16 32.16 -22.42 56.70
C ASP A 16 32.25 -22.98 55.25
N ASN A 17 31.67 -24.15 55.00
CA ASN A 17 31.54 -24.71 53.65
C ASN A 17 30.44 -24.03 52.82
N SER A 18 29.41 -23.48 53.46
CA SER A 18 28.33 -22.74 52.77
C SER A 18 28.80 -21.38 52.26
N TRP A 19 29.54 -20.64 53.10
CA TRP A 19 30.10 -19.33 52.71
C TRP A 19 31.16 -19.45 51.61
N LYS A 20 32.05 -20.45 51.69
CA LYS A 20 33.01 -20.76 50.62
C LYS A 20 32.32 -21.13 49.30
N LYS A 21 31.22 -21.88 49.33
CA LYS A 21 30.41 -22.19 48.14
C LYS A 21 29.74 -20.95 47.54
N LEU A 22 29.18 -20.07 48.37
CA LEU A 22 28.59 -18.79 47.91
C LEU A 22 29.66 -17.86 47.30
N LEU A 23 30.86 -17.81 47.88
CA LEU A 23 32.00 -17.05 47.35
C LEU A 23 32.45 -17.58 45.98
N VAL A 24 32.56 -18.91 45.83
CA VAL A 24 32.88 -19.55 44.55
C VAL A 24 31.81 -19.28 43.49
N VAL A 25 30.52 -19.37 43.84
CA VAL A 25 29.41 -19.02 42.93
C VAL A 25 29.46 -17.54 42.53
N GLY A 26 29.74 -16.63 43.48
CA GLY A 26 29.89 -15.20 43.19
C GLY A 26 31.07 -14.89 42.26
N ILE A 27 32.20 -15.56 42.44
CA ILE A 27 33.37 -15.44 41.55
C ILE A 27 33.04 -15.98 40.15
N LEU A 28 32.39 -17.14 40.05
CA LEU A 28 31.97 -17.70 38.77
C LEU A 28 30.95 -16.81 38.04
N ALA A 29 30.01 -16.20 38.77
CA ALA A 29 29.07 -15.24 38.22
C ALA A 29 29.79 -13.97 37.72
N ALA A 30 30.75 -13.43 38.49
CA ALA A 30 31.55 -12.27 38.08
C ALA A 30 32.42 -12.55 36.85
N ILE A 31 33.02 -13.74 36.77
CA ILE A 31 33.75 -14.20 35.57
C ILE A 31 32.78 -14.34 34.40
N GLY A 32 31.61 -14.96 34.61
CA GLY A 32 30.58 -15.11 33.58
C GLY A 32 30.11 -13.77 32.99
N VAL A 33 29.84 -12.78 33.84
CA VAL A 33 29.47 -11.41 33.42
C VAL A 33 30.62 -10.73 32.68
N SER A 34 31.86 -10.90 33.16
CA SER A 34 33.05 -10.31 32.52
C SER A 34 33.33 -10.91 31.15
N VAL A 35 33.20 -12.24 31.01
CA VAL A 35 33.35 -12.97 29.74
C VAL A 35 32.23 -12.58 28.77
N TYR A 36 30.99 -12.49 29.24
CA TYR A 36 29.85 -12.07 28.42
C TYR A 36 30.02 -10.62 27.94
N GLY A 37 30.43 -9.71 28.83
CA GLY A 37 30.73 -8.32 28.48
C GLY A 37 31.86 -8.20 27.45
N GLY A 38 32.95 -8.95 27.65
CA GLY A 38 34.06 -9.02 26.70
C GLY A 38 33.65 -9.58 25.33
N TYR A 39 32.84 -10.64 25.31
CA TYR A 39 32.28 -11.22 24.09
C TYR A 39 31.40 -10.22 23.34
N LYS A 40 30.51 -9.50 24.03
CA LYS A 40 29.65 -8.47 23.42
C LYS A 40 30.48 -7.33 22.83
N ALA A 41 31.49 -6.85 23.55
CA ALA A 41 32.39 -5.80 23.07
C ALA A 41 33.19 -6.26 21.83
N TYR A 42 33.69 -7.49 21.83
CA TYR A 42 34.37 -8.08 20.67
C TYR A 42 33.44 -8.21 19.45
N LYS A 43 32.19 -8.67 19.64
CA LYS A 43 31.20 -8.77 18.58
C LYS A 43 30.91 -7.40 17.97
N GLN A 44 30.71 -6.37 18.81
CA GLN A 44 30.48 -4.99 18.36
C GLN A 44 31.69 -4.43 17.60
N TYR A 45 32.91 -4.66 18.08
CA TYR A 45 34.12 -4.22 17.39
C TYR A 45 34.25 -4.87 16.00
N LYS A 46 34.04 -6.19 15.92
CA LYS A 46 34.11 -6.93 14.65
C LYS A 46 33.04 -6.46 13.67
N PHE A 47 31.81 -6.25 14.15
CA PHE A 47 30.71 -5.69 13.38
C PHE A 47 31.07 -4.31 12.82
N ASN A 48 31.49 -3.36 13.69
CA ASN A 48 31.84 -2.00 13.27
C ASN A 48 32.98 -1.98 12.25
N LYS A 49 33.98 -2.84 12.40
CA LYS A 49 35.12 -2.92 11.48
C LYS A 49 34.70 -3.45 10.11
N GLN A 50 33.90 -4.51 10.08
CA GLN A 50 33.39 -5.08 8.83
C GLN A 50 32.44 -4.10 8.13
N TRP A 51 31.63 -3.37 8.91
CA TRP A 51 30.77 -2.29 8.42
C TRP A 51 31.54 -1.17 7.73
N GLN A 52 32.61 -0.66 8.37
CA GLN A 52 33.47 0.37 7.78
C GLN A 52 34.09 -0.11 6.47
N SER A 53 34.66 -1.32 6.47
CA SER A 53 35.24 -1.91 5.26
C SER A 53 34.21 -2.11 4.14
N GLN A 54 32.98 -2.48 4.47
CA GLN A 54 31.88 -2.63 3.52
C GLN A 54 31.52 -1.28 2.88
N ASN A 55 31.45 -0.22 3.66
CA ASN A 55 31.16 1.12 3.15
C ASN A 55 32.31 1.64 2.28
N GLU A 56 33.55 1.55 2.75
CA GLU A 56 34.74 2.01 1.99
C GLU A 56 34.84 1.35 0.61
N ILE A 57 34.70 0.02 0.51
CA ILE A 57 34.77 -0.67 -0.78
C ILE A 57 33.56 -0.37 -1.67
N ALA A 58 32.36 -0.25 -1.08
CA ALA A 58 31.17 0.12 -1.84
C ALA A 58 31.27 1.53 -2.43
N GLU A 59 31.77 2.50 -1.65
CA GLU A 59 32.02 3.87 -2.13
C GLU A 59 33.02 3.88 -3.29
N GLU A 60 34.16 3.20 -3.14
CA GLU A 60 35.17 3.10 -4.20
C GLU A 60 34.59 2.48 -5.47
N ASN A 61 33.89 1.35 -5.37
CA ASN A 61 33.29 0.66 -6.51
C ASN A 61 32.19 1.49 -7.17
N ALA A 62 31.33 2.16 -6.41
CA ALA A 62 30.25 2.99 -6.97
C ALA A 62 30.80 4.20 -7.74
N LEU A 63 31.82 4.87 -7.19
CA LEU A 63 32.47 6.01 -7.86
C LEU A 63 33.21 5.56 -9.12
N GLU A 64 33.92 4.42 -9.07
CA GLU A 64 34.59 3.85 -10.25
C GLU A 64 33.58 3.43 -11.32
N TYR A 65 32.49 2.77 -10.94
CA TYR A 65 31.40 2.37 -11.83
C TYR A 65 30.83 3.57 -12.58
N VAL A 66 30.43 4.64 -11.87
CA VAL A 66 29.82 5.83 -12.48
C VAL A 66 30.81 6.58 -13.37
N ARG A 67 32.06 6.71 -12.93
CA ARG A 67 33.11 7.34 -13.75
C ARG A 67 33.33 6.57 -15.04
N ASN A 68 33.32 5.24 -14.99
CA ASN A 68 33.53 4.41 -16.18
C ASN A 68 32.33 4.45 -17.12
N LYS A 69 31.10 4.39 -16.60
CA LYS A 69 29.87 4.36 -17.38
C LYS A 69 29.53 5.72 -17.99
N TYR A 70 29.56 6.78 -17.19
CA TYR A 70 29.04 8.10 -17.58
C TYR A 70 30.13 9.15 -17.81
N ALA A 71 31.40 8.85 -17.49
CA ALA A 71 32.48 9.83 -17.51
C ALA A 71 32.20 11.08 -16.64
N VAL A 72 31.39 10.93 -15.60
CA VAL A 72 31.05 12.01 -14.64
C VAL A 72 31.79 11.82 -13.32
N ASP A 73 32.10 12.95 -12.68
CA ASP A 73 32.59 12.97 -11.31
C ASP A 73 31.40 13.12 -10.35
N ALA A 74 31.01 12.02 -9.72
CA ALA A 74 29.97 12.00 -8.70
C ALA A 74 30.55 12.08 -7.29
N LYS A 75 29.72 12.44 -6.31
CA LYS A 75 30.04 12.40 -4.87
C LYS A 75 29.08 11.47 -4.14
N VAL A 76 29.58 10.84 -3.08
CA VAL A 76 28.74 10.01 -2.20
C VAL A 76 27.88 10.90 -1.32
N VAL A 77 26.57 10.63 -1.30
CA VAL A 77 25.57 11.30 -0.46
C VAL A 77 25.25 10.46 0.77
N SER A 78 25.00 9.16 0.58
CA SER A 78 24.65 8.23 1.65
C SER A 78 24.90 6.78 1.25
N LEU A 79 24.95 5.90 2.24
CA LEU A 79 24.94 4.44 2.06
C LEU A 79 23.70 3.85 2.72
N SER A 80 23.02 2.94 2.01
CA SER A 80 21.77 2.34 2.53
C SER A 80 21.98 1.61 3.84
N ASN A 81 23.12 0.95 4.00
CA ASN A 81 23.43 0.23 5.21
C ASN A 81 23.42 1.16 6.44
N ASP A 82 23.93 2.40 6.35
CA ASP A 82 24.00 3.32 7.49
C ASP A 82 22.63 3.61 8.11
N GLU A 83 21.55 3.52 7.34
CA GLU A 83 20.16 3.63 7.82
C GLU A 83 19.75 2.45 8.70
N TYR A 84 20.30 1.25 8.46
CA TYR A 84 19.97 0.01 9.17
C TYR A 84 20.95 -0.35 10.30
N LYS A 85 21.99 0.46 10.52
CA LYS A 85 23.04 0.22 11.52
C LYS A 85 22.52 0.07 12.95
N SER A 86 21.41 0.73 13.27
CA SER A 86 20.78 0.74 14.60
C SER A 86 19.54 -0.16 14.71
N GLY A 87 19.13 -0.81 13.61
CA GLY A 87 17.90 -1.60 13.55
C GLY A 87 18.08 -3.06 13.98
N PHE A 88 16.95 -3.75 14.22
CA PHE A 88 16.90 -5.18 14.59
C PHE A 88 17.57 -6.12 13.57
N ASN A 89 17.84 -5.64 12.35
CA ASN A 89 18.41 -6.40 11.23
C ASN A 89 19.83 -5.96 10.82
N ALA A 90 20.55 -5.18 11.63
CA ALA A 90 21.91 -4.72 11.28
C ALA A 90 22.88 -5.87 10.90
N GLU A 91 22.78 -7.01 11.59
CA GLU A 91 23.59 -8.21 11.31
C GLU A 91 23.21 -8.91 9.99
N TYR A 92 22.01 -8.68 9.44
CA TYR A 92 21.58 -9.23 8.16
C TYR A 92 22.23 -8.49 6.98
N TRP A 93 22.26 -7.16 7.02
CA TRP A 93 22.77 -6.33 5.92
C TRP A 93 24.27 -6.53 5.65
N ILE A 94 25.04 -6.79 6.70
CA ILE A 94 26.47 -7.08 6.61
C ILE A 94 26.78 -8.48 6.02
N THR A 95 25.77 -9.34 5.85
CA THR A 95 25.93 -10.64 5.18
C THR A 95 25.76 -10.58 3.67
N LYS A 96 25.06 -9.55 3.17
CA LYS A 96 24.74 -9.36 1.75
C LYS A 96 25.98 -9.19 0.90
N LEU A 97 25.89 -9.48 -0.40
CA LEU A 97 27.00 -9.28 -1.34
C LEU A 97 27.06 -7.86 -1.91
N TYR A 98 25.90 -7.21 -1.98
CA TYR A 98 25.73 -5.88 -2.53
C TYR A 98 25.50 -4.84 -1.44
N ASN A 99 25.72 -3.58 -1.78
CA ASN A 99 25.37 -2.41 -1.00
C ASN A 99 24.84 -1.35 -1.97
N THR A 100 23.96 -0.48 -1.49
CA THR A 100 23.46 0.64 -2.30
C THR A 100 24.12 1.93 -1.83
N VAL A 101 24.74 2.63 -2.78
CA VAL A 101 25.38 3.93 -2.56
C VAL A 101 24.56 4.98 -3.30
N THR A 102 24.07 5.99 -2.58
CA THR A 102 23.45 7.15 -3.18
C THR A 102 24.55 8.11 -3.63
N LEU A 103 24.59 8.41 -4.92
CA LEU A 103 25.50 9.36 -5.51
C LEU A 103 24.77 10.63 -5.95
N GLU A 104 25.51 11.72 -6.05
CA GLU A 104 25.04 12.97 -6.64
C GLU A 104 26.04 13.48 -7.68
N SER A 105 25.54 13.90 -8.84
CA SER A 105 26.31 14.58 -9.89
C SER A 105 25.46 15.68 -10.50
N ASP A 106 26.00 16.90 -10.57
CA ASP A 106 25.31 18.09 -11.13
C ASP A 106 23.90 18.36 -10.58
N GLY A 107 23.67 18.03 -9.30
CA GLY A 107 22.39 18.20 -8.62
C GLY A 107 21.40 17.04 -8.82
N HIS A 108 21.74 16.07 -9.68
CA HIS A 108 21.00 14.82 -9.86
C HIS A 108 21.43 13.78 -8.84
N LYS A 109 20.47 13.14 -8.16
CA LYS A 109 20.73 12.10 -7.15
C LYS A 109 20.21 10.77 -7.65
N PHE A 110 21.03 9.74 -7.52
CA PHE A 110 20.71 8.40 -7.99
C PHE A 110 21.40 7.33 -7.14
N ASN A 111 20.86 6.13 -7.16
CA ASN A 111 21.36 4.97 -6.44
C ASN A 111 22.23 4.10 -7.36
N VAL A 112 23.30 3.56 -6.80
CA VAL A 112 24.15 2.57 -7.45
C VAL A 112 24.29 1.35 -6.54
N ILE A 113 23.94 0.18 -7.07
CA ILE A 113 24.07 -1.10 -6.40
C ILE A 113 25.37 -1.75 -6.86
N VAL A 114 26.30 -1.93 -5.91
CA VAL A 114 27.63 -2.50 -6.18
C VAL A 114 28.00 -3.58 -5.18
N LYS A 115 28.91 -4.46 -5.57
CA LYS A 115 29.54 -5.40 -4.63
C LYS A 115 30.40 -4.64 -3.63
N TRP A 116 30.51 -5.15 -2.41
CA TRP A 116 31.39 -4.57 -1.38
C TRP A 116 32.43 -5.55 -0.81
N LYS A 117 32.29 -6.86 -1.05
CA LYS A 117 33.26 -7.86 -0.56
C LYS A 117 34.56 -7.88 -1.35
N GLU A 118 34.55 -7.33 -2.55
CA GLU A 118 35.68 -7.26 -3.47
C GLU A 118 35.58 -6.00 -4.33
N ARG A 119 36.71 -5.56 -4.90
CA ARG A 119 36.68 -4.53 -5.95
C ARG A 119 36.04 -5.10 -7.21
N SER A 120 35.11 -4.36 -7.78
CA SER A 120 34.33 -4.81 -8.93
C SER A 120 33.86 -3.62 -9.75
N SER A 121 33.88 -3.78 -11.08
CA SER A 121 33.26 -2.85 -12.03
C SER A 121 31.83 -3.26 -12.40
N GLU A 122 31.30 -4.33 -11.79
CA GLU A 122 29.92 -4.75 -11.99
C GLU A 122 29.00 -4.00 -11.03
N GLY A 123 27.84 -3.59 -11.54
CA GLY A 123 26.84 -2.89 -10.77
C GLY A 123 25.61 -2.56 -11.60
N TYR A 124 24.64 -1.96 -10.92
CA TYR A 124 23.41 -1.43 -11.49
C TYR A 124 23.20 -0.03 -10.96
N ASP A 125 22.61 0.85 -11.75
CA ASP A 125 22.28 2.20 -11.31
C ASP A 125 20.94 2.65 -11.85
N ASN A 126 20.32 3.58 -11.13
CA ASN A 126 19.02 4.12 -11.52
C ASN A 126 19.11 5.57 -12.04
N TYR A 127 20.26 5.96 -12.62
CA TYR A 127 20.55 7.32 -13.09
C TYR A 127 19.49 7.87 -14.05
N TYR A 128 18.97 7.04 -14.95
CA TYR A 128 17.99 7.45 -15.96
C TYR A 128 16.52 7.39 -15.49
N THR A 129 16.24 7.05 -14.22
CA THR A 129 14.85 6.90 -13.73
C THR A 129 14.03 8.16 -13.98
N ASP A 130 14.54 9.33 -13.58
CA ASP A 130 13.83 10.60 -13.73
C ASP A 130 13.55 10.94 -15.21
N GLU A 131 14.50 10.64 -16.11
CA GLU A 131 14.34 10.88 -17.54
C GLU A 131 13.28 9.96 -18.16
N VAL A 132 13.28 8.68 -17.76
CA VAL A 132 12.28 7.71 -18.22
C VAL A 132 10.89 8.05 -17.68
N GLU A 133 10.77 8.39 -16.39
CA GLU A 133 9.50 8.80 -15.80
C GLU A 133 8.96 10.06 -16.46
N GLU A 134 9.80 11.06 -16.74
CA GLU A 134 9.38 12.28 -17.43
C GLU A 134 8.92 11.98 -18.87
N LEU A 135 9.66 11.15 -19.61
CA LEU A 135 9.23 10.74 -20.95
C LEU A 135 7.90 9.98 -20.90
N LEU A 136 7.71 9.11 -19.90
CA LEU A 136 6.46 8.38 -19.69
C LEU A 136 5.30 9.33 -19.38
N ARG A 137 5.50 10.31 -18.48
CA ARG A 137 4.50 11.37 -18.18
C ARG A 137 4.16 12.17 -19.43
N GLN A 138 5.16 12.53 -20.22
CA GLN A 138 4.97 13.25 -21.47
C GLN A 138 4.13 12.42 -22.46
N GLN A 139 4.48 11.15 -22.69
CA GLN A 139 3.73 10.28 -23.60
C GLN A 139 2.29 10.08 -23.12
N ILE A 140 2.06 9.88 -21.82
CA ILE A 140 0.70 9.76 -21.28
C ILE A 140 -0.08 11.05 -21.53
N SER A 141 0.50 12.21 -21.18
CA SER A 141 -0.13 13.51 -21.37
C SER A 141 -0.49 13.78 -22.84
N GLU A 142 0.42 13.45 -23.76
CA GLU A 142 0.21 13.58 -25.20
C GLU A 142 -0.93 12.69 -25.73
N ASN A 143 -1.00 11.44 -25.26
CA ASN A 143 -2.04 10.47 -25.68
C ASN A 143 -3.40 10.75 -25.03
N CYS A 144 -3.44 11.28 -23.81
CA CYS A 144 -4.71 11.64 -23.17
C CYS A 144 -5.29 12.97 -23.69
N HIS A 145 -4.56 13.73 -24.51
CA HIS A 145 -4.98 15.00 -25.12
C HIS A 145 -5.53 16.06 -24.14
N SER A 146 -5.32 15.89 -22.83
CA SER A 146 -5.82 16.80 -21.79
C SER A 146 -4.70 17.71 -21.29
N LYS A 147 -5.02 19.00 -21.13
CA LYS A 147 -4.13 19.96 -20.45
C LYS A 147 -4.15 19.81 -18.93
N HIS A 148 -5.14 19.09 -18.42
CA HIS A 148 -5.38 18.85 -17.01
C HIS A 148 -5.20 17.36 -16.75
N PHE A 149 -4.01 17.02 -16.27
CA PHE A 149 -3.55 15.67 -16.11
C PHE A 149 -2.83 15.53 -14.78
N TYR A 150 -3.21 14.49 -14.06
CA TYR A 150 -2.48 14.02 -12.89
C TYR A 150 -2.10 12.56 -13.14
N SER A 151 -0.85 12.22 -12.89
CA SER A 151 -0.42 10.83 -12.86
C SER A 151 0.41 10.51 -11.64
N ASN A 152 0.07 9.40 -11.01
CA ASN A 152 0.98 8.66 -10.16
C ASN A 152 1.63 7.56 -10.99
N ILE A 153 2.95 7.56 -11.06
CA ILE A 153 3.73 6.56 -11.80
C ILE A 153 4.67 5.94 -10.79
N SER A 154 4.70 4.62 -10.78
CA SER A 154 5.61 3.85 -9.95
C SER A 154 6.27 2.79 -10.81
N VAL A 155 7.60 2.77 -10.81
CA VAL A 155 8.39 1.82 -11.60
C VAL A 155 9.44 1.16 -10.72
N TYR A 156 9.56 -0.16 -10.82
CA TYR A 156 10.54 -0.94 -10.08
C TYR A 156 11.15 -1.99 -11.00
N SER A 157 12.47 -1.95 -11.22
CA SER A 157 13.15 -3.03 -11.93
C SER A 157 13.13 -4.34 -11.14
N GLU A 158 12.80 -5.43 -11.83
CA GLU A 158 12.98 -6.78 -11.30
C GLU A 158 14.45 -7.19 -11.47
N LEU A 159 15.29 -6.77 -10.53
CA LEU A 159 16.69 -7.22 -10.51
C LEU A 159 16.75 -8.73 -10.21
N ASP A 160 17.61 -9.43 -10.94
CA ASP A 160 17.74 -10.88 -10.93
C ASP A 160 17.67 -11.44 -9.49
N ASN A 161 16.62 -12.24 -9.26
CA ASN A 161 15.98 -12.56 -7.97
C ASN A 161 16.83 -13.43 -7.02
N ASN A 162 18.13 -13.17 -6.90
CA ASN A 162 18.94 -13.76 -5.86
C ASN A 162 18.66 -13.03 -4.53
N ASN A 163 18.43 -13.81 -3.47
CA ASN A 163 18.15 -13.34 -2.09
C ASN A 163 19.06 -12.20 -1.59
N ASP A 164 20.23 -11.98 -2.21
CA ASP A 164 21.19 -10.94 -1.84
C ASP A 164 20.86 -9.54 -2.36
N MET A 165 19.99 -9.40 -3.38
CA MET A 165 19.59 -8.10 -3.93
C MET A 165 18.17 -7.66 -3.51
N TRP A 166 17.33 -8.60 -3.06
CA TRP A 166 15.94 -8.36 -2.61
C TRP A 166 15.77 -7.21 -1.60
N GLY A 167 16.72 -7.01 -0.70
CA GLY A 167 16.64 -5.91 0.29
C GLY A 167 16.90 -4.52 -0.28
N TYR A 168 17.33 -4.41 -1.55
CA TYR A 168 17.71 -3.15 -2.18
C TYR A 168 16.68 -2.70 -3.24
N ILE A 169 15.68 -3.53 -3.54
CA ILE A 169 14.61 -3.28 -4.54
C ILE A 169 13.53 -2.32 -3.98
N ASP A 170 13.42 -2.16 -2.66
CA ASP A 170 12.51 -1.21 -1.99
C ASP A 170 12.78 0.27 -2.34
N ARG A 171 13.80 0.58 -3.13
CA ARG A 171 14.21 1.96 -3.48
C ARG A 171 13.63 2.48 -4.79
N GLY A 172 12.89 1.65 -5.54
CA GLY A 172 12.25 2.08 -6.79
C GLY A 172 13.20 2.54 -7.88
N GLY A 173 12.61 2.74 -9.05
CA GLY A 173 13.28 3.19 -10.24
C GLY A 173 13.75 2.07 -11.16
N ILE A 174 14.44 2.51 -12.21
CA ILE A 174 14.84 1.69 -13.34
C ILE A 174 16.34 1.47 -13.24
N TYR A 175 16.75 0.26 -12.92
CA TYR A 175 18.15 -0.12 -12.74
C TYR A 175 18.73 -0.70 -14.02
N LEU A 176 19.73 -0.02 -14.57
CA LEU A 176 20.46 -0.43 -15.77
C LEU A 176 21.86 -0.92 -15.43
N THR A 177 22.33 -1.94 -16.14
CA THR A 177 23.70 -2.46 -16.02
C THR A 177 24.73 -1.50 -16.61
N LYS A 178 26.02 -1.78 -16.40
CA LYS A 178 27.12 -0.92 -16.88
C LYS A 178 27.13 -0.67 -18.40
N ASP A 179 26.60 -1.60 -19.19
CA ASP A 179 26.64 -1.56 -20.66
C ASP A 179 25.34 -1.02 -21.26
N GLU A 180 24.35 -0.72 -20.41
CA GLU A 180 23.03 -0.22 -20.80
C GLU A 180 22.92 1.29 -20.57
N HIS A 181 22.43 1.98 -21.60
CA HIS A 181 22.17 3.41 -21.57
C HIS A 181 20.78 3.67 -22.14
N PHE A 182 20.09 4.65 -21.57
CA PHE A 182 18.86 5.18 -22.14
C PHE A 182 19.18 6.44 -22.93
N ASP A 183 18.73 6.48 -24.19
CA ASP A 183 18.91 7.61 -25.10
C ASP A 183 17.59 8.31 -25.47
N GLY A 184 16.50 7.94 -24.78
CA GLY A 184 15.16 8.45 -25.02
C GLY A 184 14.36 7.70 -26.10
N SER A 185 14.95 6.75 -26.83
CA SER A 185 14.30 6.15 -28.02
C SER A 185 13.60 4.80 -27.78
N ASP A 186 14.05 4.00 -26.80
CA ASP A 186 13.53 2.65 -26.52
C ASP A 186 12.88 2.53 -25.14
N LEU A 187 11.80 3.30 -24.92
CA LEU A 187 11.06 3.29 -23.66
C LEU A 187 10.51 1.90 -23.33
N LYS A 188 9.93 1.22 -24.33
CA LYS A 188 9.38 -0.13 -24.17
C LYS A 188 10.47 -1.13 -23.75
N GLY A 189 11.65 -1.07 -24.38
CA GLY A 189 12.75 -1.99 -24.10
C GLY A 189 13.27 -1.87 -22.67
N VAL A 190 13.25 -0.67 -22.11
CA VAL A 190 13.64 -0.40 -20.71
C VAL A 190 12.55 -0.85 -19.73
N LEU A 191 11.28 -0.62 -20.06
CA LEU A 191 10.17 -0.92 -19.14
C LEU A 191 9.76 -2.39 -19.12
N LYS A 192 10.06 -3.18 -20.16
CA LYS A 192 9.64 -4.60 -20.25
C LYS A 192 10.15 -5.49 -19.10
N ASP A 193 11.25 -5.11 -18.47
CA ASP A 193 11.88 -5.84 -17.36
C ASP A 193 11.60 -5.15 -16.00
N CYS A 194 10.62 -4.24 -15.97
CA CYS A 194 10.18 -3.51 -14.80
C CYS A 194 8.73 -3.84 -14.47
N ASN A 195 8.42 -3.80 -13.18
CA ASN A 195 7.04 -3.70 -12.71
C ASN A 195 6.61 -2.23 -12.80
N LEU A 196 5.66 -1.93 -13.67
CA LEU A 196 5.15 -0.60 -13.93
C LEU A 196 3.71 -0.48 -13.42
N SER A 197 3.48 0.49 -12.53
CA SER A 197 2.14 0.92 -12.12
C SER A 197 1.87 2.36 -12.53
N VAL A 198 0.75 2.61 -13.19
CA VAL A 198 0.32 3.95 -13.62
C VAL A 198 -1.12 4.20 -13.20
N LYS A 199 -1.36 5.26 -12.45
CA LYS A 199 -2.72 5.79 -12.20
C LYS A 199 -2.80 7.20 -12.76
N ALA A 200 -3.69 7.42 -13.71
CA ALA A 200 -3.88 8.71 -14.37
C ALA A 200 -5.31 9.22 -14.21
N LEU A 201 -5.42 10.52 -13.90
CA LEU A 201 -6.68 11.26 -13.82
C LEU A 201 -6.62 12.39 -14.85
N VAL A 202 -7.65 12.53 -15.68
CA VAL A 202 -7.77 13.56 -16.72
C VAL A 202 -9.19 14.13 -16.76
N VAL A 203 -9.40 15.18 -17.54
CA VAL A 203 -10.70 15.85 -17.70
C VAL A 203 -11.12 15.79 -19.16
N ASP A 204 -12.37 15.42 -19.42
CA ASP A 204 -13.03 15.46 -20.73
C ASP A 204 -12.22 14.74 -21.83
N THR A 205 -11.63 13.60 -21.47
CA THR A 205 -10.88 12.72 -22.38
C THR A 205 -11.68 11.45 -22.66
N VAL A 206 -11.71 11.03 -23.92
CA VAL A 206 -12.12 9.69 -24.33
C VAL A 206 -10.87 8.87 -24.66
N PHE A 207 -10.70 7.72 -24.02
CA PHE A 207 -9.57 6.81 -24.17
C PHE A 207 -9.77 5.84 -25.34
N ASP A 208 -9.74 6.39 -26.55
CA ASP A 208 -9.69 5.58 -27.77
C ASP A 208 -8.43 4.70 -27.80
N ASP A 209 -8.45 3.65 -28.64
CA ASP A 209 -7.30 2.75 -28.81
C ASP A 209 -6.05 3.55 -29.24
N CYS A 210 -5.04 3.57 -28.37
CA CYS A 210 -3.76 4.23 -28.61
C CYS A 210 -2.59 3.26 -28.45
N GLU A 211 -1.52 3.50 -29.21
CA GLU A 211 -0.33 2.62 -29.22
C GLU A 211 0.35 2.53 -27.84
N LEU A 212 0.21 3.56 -27.00
CA LEU A 212 0.76 3.56 -25.64
C LEU A 212 0.07 2.52 -24.75
N PHE A 213 -1.26 2.40 -24.82
CA PHE A 213 -2.00 1.40 -24.05
C PHE A 213 -1.68 -0.03 -24.51
N ASP A 214 -1.48 -0.22 -25.81
CA ASP A 214 -1.03 -1.51 -26.35
C ASP A 214 0.40 -1.84 -25.92
N MET A 215 1.27 -0.83 -25.82
CA MET A 215 2.62 -1.01 -25.26
C MET A 215 2.54 -1.45 -23.79
N PHE A 216 1.72 -0.78 -22.97
CA PHE A 216 1.54 -1.12 -21.54
C PHE A 216 1.04 -2.55 -21.37
N ALA A 217 0.07 -2.99 -22.16
CA ALA A 217 -0.38 -4.38 -22.15
C ALA A 217 0.74 -5.35 -22.57
N GLN A 218 1.57 -5.00 -23.56
CA GLN A 218 2.66 -5.87 -24.02
C GLN A 218 3.79 -6.04 -22.98
N ILE A 219 3.94 -5.09 -22.06
CA ILE A 219 4.92 -5.17 -20.96
C ILE A 219 4.28 -5.59 -19.64
N ASP A 220 3.00 -5.97 -19.64
CA ASP A 220 2.24 -6.38 -18.45
C ASP A 220 2.24 -5.32 -17.34
N ALA A 221 2.07 -4.05 -17.72
CA ALA A 221 1.90 -2.96 -16.77
C ALA A 221 0.53 -3.03 -16.08
N ASP A 222 0.49 -2.58 -14.83
CA ASP A 222 -0.72 -2.28 -14.07
C ASP A 222 -1.07 -0.80 -14.31
N ALA A 223 -2.10 -0.49 -15.08
CA ALA A 223 -2.45 0.88 -15.36
C ALA A 223 -3.94 1.17 -15.40
N ASP A 224 -4.36 2.22 -14.70
CA ASP A 224 -5.72 2.73 -14.70
C ASP A 224 -5.76 4.21 -15.12
N PHE A 225 -6.68 4.53 -16.03
CA PHE A 225 -6.91 5.89 -16.51
C PHE A 225 -8.37 6.26 -16.32
N TYR A 226 -8.61 7.39 -15.65
CA TYR A 226 -9.94 7.90 -15.34
C TYR A 226 -10.12 9.29 -15.94
N SER A 227 -11.19 9.49 -16.70
CA SER A 227 -11.58 10.80 -17.21
C SER A 227 -12.76 11.34 -16.44
N PHE A 228 -12.65 12.54 -15.87
CA PHE A 228 -13.72 13.25 -15.19
C PHE A 228 -14.38 14.27 -16.13
N ASP A 229 -15.65 14.57 -15.91
CA ASP A 229 -16.39 15.60 -16.65
C ASP A 229 -15.85 17.03 -16.41
N THR A 230 -15.30 17.31 -15.23
CA THR A 230 -14.80 18.64 -14.85
C THR A 230 -13.48 18.59 -14.08
N MET A 231 -12.77 19.72 -14.10
CA MET A 231 -11.54 19.91 -13.32
C MET A 231 -11.80 19.94 -11.81
N GLU A 232 -12.96 20.43 -11.39
CA GLU A 232 -13.34 20.47 -9.98
C GLU A 232 -13.47 19.06 -9.40
N HIS A 233 -14.15 18.16 -10.13
CA HIS A 233 -14.26 16.76 -9.73
C HIS A 233 -12.92 16.03 -9.75
N LEU A 234 -12.06 16.28 -10.74
CA LEU A 234 -10.71 15.71 -10.76
C LEU A 234 -9.90 16.12 -9.54
N GLU A 235 -9.83 17.42 -9.22
CA GLU A 235 -9.03 17.89 -8.08
C GLU A 235 -9.61 17.39 -6.76
N ALA A 236 -10.93 17.36 -6.61
CA ALA A 236 -11.57 16.82 -5.42
C ALA A 236 -11.27 15.32 -5.24
N ALA A 237 -11.43 14.52 -6.30
CA ALA A 237 -11.10 13.09 -6.27
C ALA A 237 -9.61 12.83 -5.94
N LYS A 238 -8.70 13.69 -6.44
CA LYS A 238 -7.26 13.61 -6.17
C LYS A 238 -6.88 13.96 -4.73
N GLU A 239 -7.61 14.86 -4.08
CA GLU A 239 -7.33 15.28 -2.69
C GLU A 239 -7.68 14.19 -1.67
N VAL A 240 -8.62 13.30 -1.98
CA VAL A 240 -9.04 12.18 -1.12
C VAL A 240 -8.02 11.05 -1.19
N LYS A 241 -6.90 11.21 -0.48
CA LYS A 241 -5.82 10.21 -0.42
C LYS A 241 -6.08 9.14 0.65
N TRP A 242 -6.97 8.20 0.36
CA TRP A 242 -7.12 7.00 1.17
C TRP A 242 -7.43 5.78 0.30
N SER A 243 -6.68 4.69 0.49
CA SER A 243 -6.96 3.43 -0.19
C SER A 243 -7.81 2.52 0.69
N LEU A 244 -8.95 2.08 0.18
CA LEU A 244 -9.78 1.03 0.78
C LEU A 244 -9.62 -0.27 -0.02
N ASN A 245 -8.90 -1.23 0.55
CA ASN A 245 -8.67 -2.56 -0.05
C ASN A 245 -8.14 -2.50 -1.50
N GLY A 246 -7.25 -1.55 -1.82
CA GLY A 246 -6.70 -1.38 -3.17
C GLY A 246 -7.44 -0.34 -4.02
N ASN A 247 -8.64 0.09 -3.63
CA ASN A 247 -9.39 1.14 -4.33
C ASN A 247 -9.08 2.53 -3.79
N ASP A 248 -9.06 3.52 -4.67
CA ASP A 248 -8.89 4.93 -4.30
C ASP A 248 -10.25 5.53 -3.87
N MET A 249 -10.37 5.98 -2.63
CA MET A 249 -11.62 6.52 -2.09
C MET A 249 -12.14 7.70 -2.91
N GLY A 250 -11.25 8.56 -3.44
CA GLY A 250 -11.66 9.65 -4.33
C GLY A 250 -12.27 9.19 -5.65
N ILE A 251 -11.77 8.10 -6.24
CA ILE A 251 -12.39 7.48 -7.43
C ILE A 251 -13.76 6.89 -7.08
N MET A 252 -13.88 6.31 -5.89
CA MET A 252 -15.12 5.72 -5.42
C MET A 252 -16.21 6.77 -5.20
N GLU A 253 -15.90 7.87 -4.54
CA GLU A 253 -16.87 8.93 -4.22
C GLU A 253 -17.33 9.71 -5.44
N TYR A 254 -16.42 9.95 -6.39
CA TYR A 254 -16.68 10.76 -7.57
C TYR A 254 -17.00 9.92 -8.83
N ALA A 255 -17.28 8.62 -8.67
CA ALA A 255 -17.58 7.74 -9.80
C ALA A 255 -18.69 8.22 -10.76
N PRO A 256 -19.79 8.86 -10.31
CA PRO A 256 -20.82 9.36 -11.22
C PRO A 256 -20.33 10.43 -12.20
N TYR A 257 -19.20 11.05 -11.90
CA TYR A 257 -18.58 12.11 -12.69
C TYR A 257 -17.47 11.61 -13.61
N ILE A 258 -17.16 10.30 -13.55
CA ILE A 258 -16.21 9.67 -14.46
C ILE A 258 -16.93 9.39 -15.79
N THR A 259 -16.41 10.00 -16.83
CA THR A 259 -16.95 9.97 -18.20
C THR A 259 -16.33 8.89 -19.06
N ASP A 260 -15.11 8.46 -18.73
CA ASP A 260 -14.44 7.36 -19.42
C ASP A 260 -13.39 6.66 -18.54
N TYR A 261 -13.12 5.38 -18.82
CA TYR A 261 -12.17 4.55 -18.09
C TYR A 261 -11.44 3.55 -18.97
N ARG A 262 -10.11 3.49 -18.79
CA ARG A 262 -9.24 2.49 -19.41
C ARG A 262 -8.48 1.74 -18.33
N SER A 263 -8.48 0.42 -18.42
CA SER A 263 -7.74 -0.47 -17.51
C SER A 263 -6.77 -1.35 -18.29
N ILE A 264 -5.57 -1.53 -17.76
CA ILE A 264 -4.53 -2.37 -18.33
C ILE A 264 -3.94 -3.21 -17.22
N HIS A 265 -4.18 -4.52 -17.28
CA HIS A 265 -3.78 -5.47 -16.26
C HIS A 265 -3.66 -6.86 -16.88
N ASP A 266 -2.75 -7.70 -16.36
CA ASP A 266 -2.53 -9.08 -16.84
C ASP A 266 -2.38 -9.19 -18.37
N GLY A 267 -1.65 -8.24 -18.96
CA GLY A 267 -1.43 -8.11 -20.39
C GLY A 267 -2.67 -7.79 -21.24
N LYS A 268 -3.79 -7.42 -20.61
CA LYS A 268 -5.03 -7.04 -21.28
C LYS A 268 -5.21 -5.54 -21.25
N ASN A 269 -5.59 -4.97 -22.39
CA ASN A 269 -5.98 -3.57 -22.53
C ASN A 269 -7.51 -3.50 -22.68
N VAL A 270 -8.22 -2.92 -21.72
CA VAL A 270 -9.69 -2.90 -21.71
C VAL A 270 -10.24 -1.48 -21.61
N HIS A 271 -11.06 -1.12 -22.60
CA HIS A 271 -11.87 0.10 -22.58
C HIS A 271 -13.27 -0.24 -22.09
N ARG A 272 -13.75 0.50 -21.08
CA ARG A 272 -15.11 0.31 -20.56
C ARG A 272 -15.73 1.65 -20.25
N ASP A 273 -17.04 1.72 -20.44
CA ASP A 273 -17.81 2.75 -19.76
C ASP A 273 -17.61 2.55 -18.26
N PHE A 274 -17.09 3.57 -17.56
CA PHE A 274 -16.98 3.51 -16.11
C PHE A 274 -18.35 3.47 -15.44
N GLY A 275 -19.41 3.85 -16.17
CA GLY A 275 -20.82 3.54 -15.97
C GLY A 275 -21.27 3.15 -14.56
N VAL A 276 -22.24 3.89 -14.05
CA VAL A 276 -23.03 3.49 -12.88
C VAL A 276 -24.26 2.69 -13.32
N LYS A 277 -24.70 1.73 -12.50
CA LYS A 277 -25.99 1.07 -12.67
C LYS A 277 -27.09 1.92 -12.02
N THR A 278 -28.22 2.10 -12.67
CA THR A 278 -29.35 2.87 -12.11
C THR A 278 -30.47 1.95 -11.65
N LYS A 279 -31.04 2.23 -10.47
CA LYS A 279 -32.31 1.63 -10.01
C LYS A 279 -33.02 2.58 -9.05
N ASP A 280 -34.30 2.84 -9.30
CA ASP A 280 -35.19 3.63 -8.42
C ASP A 280 -34.52 4.89 -7.87
N ASP A 281 -33.98 5.68 -8.80
CA ASP A 281 -33.29 6.95 -8.57
C ASP A 281 -31.90 6.89 -7.93
N MET A 282 -31.45 5.72 -7.49
CA MET A 282 -30.09 5.48 -7.03
C MET A 282 -29.18 5.09 -8.19
N LEU A 283 -27.93 5.54 -8.09
CA LEU A 283 -26.81 5.05 -8.90
C LEU A 283 -25.97 4.09 -8.06
N PHE A 284 -25.41 3.07 -8.69
CA PHE A 284 -24.64 2.02 -8.02
C PHE A 284 -23.36 1.74 -8.77
N ARG A 285 -22.25 1.62 -8.04
CA ARG A 285 -20.95 1.22 -8.60
C ARG A 285 -20.27 0.24 -7.67
N GLY A 286 -19.80 -0.87 -8.23
CA GLY A 286 -18.98 -1.83 -7.51
C GLY A 286 -17.49 -1.54 -7.70
N PHE A 287 -16.73 -1.76 -6.63
CA PHE A 287 -15.28 -1.65 -6.58
C PHE A 287 -14.68 -2.95 -6.00
N PRO A 288 -13.89 -3.71 -6.78
CA PRO A 288 -13.32 -4.98 -6.35
C PRO A 288 -12.35 -4.79 -5.20
N ASP A 289 -12.29 -5.74 -4.28
CA ASP A 289 -11.12 -5.76 -3.41
C ASP A 289 -9.86 -6.14 -4.20
N GLY A 290 -8.69 -5.77 -3.69
CA GLY A 290 -7.40 -6.10 -4.30
C GLY A 290 -7.07 -7.60 -4.35
N TYR A 291 -8.03 -8.50 -4.08
CA TYR A 291 -7.92 -9.95 -4.22
C TYR A 291 -8.76 -10.50 -5.38
N SER A 292 -9.58 -9.66 -6.02
CA SER A 292 -10.40 -10.02 -7.17
C SER A 292 -9.61 -9.97 -8.48
N GLU A 293 -10.02 -10.75 -9.49
CA GLU A 293 -9.40 -10.69 -10.81
C GLU A 293 -9.44 -9.27 -11.38
N SER A 294 -8.40 -8.86 -12.09
CA SER A 294 -8.18 -7.52 -12.64
C SER A 294 -9.30 -6.99 -13.54
N ASP A 295 -10.17 -7.86 -14.06
CA ASP A 295 -11.33 -7.52 -14.88
C ASP A 295 -12.56 -7.03 -14.06
N ALA A 296 -12.44 -6.80 -12.75
CA ALA A 296 -13.54 -6.69 -11.80
C ALA A 296 -14.18 -5.29 -11.59
N TYR A 297 -13.75 -4.24 -12.30
CA TYR A 297 -14.43 -2.93 -12.31
C TYR A 297 -15.61 -2.87 -13.32
N ALA A 298 -16.37 -3.95 -13.49
CA ALA A 298 -17.55 -3.95 -14.36
C ALA A 298 -18.81 -3.60 -13.56
N CYS A 299 -19.54 -2.54 -13.93
CA CYS A 299 -20.86 -2.24 -13.37
C CYS A 299 -21.87 -3.38 -13.58
N ASP A 300 -21.63 -4.24 -14.57
CA ASP A 300 -22.43 -5.42 -14.88
C ASP A 300 -22.46 -6.47 -13.76
N VAL A 301 -21.52 -6.44 -12.80
CA VAL A 301 -21.49 -7.41 -11.68
C VAL A 301 -22.47 -7.05 -10.56
N VAL A 302 -22.93 -5.80 -10.49
CA VAL A 302 -23.82 -5.34 -9.42
C VAL A 302 -25.25 -5.75 -9.75
N ASP A 303 -25.79 -6.79 -9.12
CA ASP A 303 -27.20 -7.15 -9.25
C ASP A 303 -28.04 -6.65 -8.06
N ILE A 304 -29.10 -5.90 -8.34
CA ILE A 304 -29.88 -5.17 -7.32
C ILE A 304 -31.30 -5.70 -7.30
N ILE A 305 -31.59 -6.47 -6.26
CA ILE A 305 -32.82 -7.23 -6.11
C ILE A 305 -33.63 -6.61 -4.96
N GLU A 306 -34.95 -6.58 -5.08
CA GLU A 306 -35.81 -6.22 -3.95
C GLU A 306 -35.62 -7.21 -2.79
N SER A 307 -35.67 -6.72 -1.56
CA SER A 307 -35.41 -7.52 -0.36
C SER A 307 -36.41 -7.23 0.76
N ASP A 308 -37.12 -8.26 1.21
CA ASP A 308 -37.95 -8.20 2.41
C ASP A 308 -37.16 -8.46 3.70
N ASN A 309 -35.88 -8.83 3.58
CA ASN A 309 -35.07 -9.27 4.72
C ASN A 309 -34.81 -8.14 5.73
N LEU A 310 -34.70 -6.90 5.25
CA LEU A 310 -34.40 -5.75 6.11
C LEU A 310 -35.50 -5.54 7.15
N ASP A 311 -36.77 -5.52 6.71
CA ASP A 311 -37.93 -5.35 7.58
C ASP A 311 -38.05 -6.52 8.59
N LEU A 312 -37.76 -7.75 8.15
CA LEU A 312 -37.71 -8.92 9.04
C LEU A 312 -36.65 -8.77 10.14
N TYR A 313 -35.44 -8.33 9.79
CA TYR A 313 -34.33 -8.21 10.75
C TYR A 313 -34.51 -7.05 11.73
N TYR A 314 -34.97 -5.90 11.26
CA TYR A 314 -35.30 -4.77 12.14
C TYR A 314 -36.50 -5.10 13.02
N GLY A 315 -37.52 -5.78 12.48
CA GLY A 315 -38.69 -6.25 13.25
C GLY A 315 -38.32 -7.19 14.40
N TYR A 316 -37.45 -8.16 14.15
CA TYR A 316 -36.95 -9.08 15.18
C TYR A 316 -36.29 -8.33 16.36
N ASN A 317 -35.55 -7.27 16.05
CA ASN A 317 -34.86 -6.44 17.04
C ASN A 317 -35.73 -5.32 17.63
N LYS A 318 -37.01 -5.23 17.24
CA LYS A 318 -37.95 -4.15 17.63
C LYS A 318 -37.47 -2.75 17.19
N LEU A 319 -36.85 -2.68 16.01
CA LEU A 319 -36.30 -1.45 15.41
C LEU A 319 -37.12 -0.94 14.21
N SER A 320 -38.31 -1.50 13.94
CA SER A 320 -39.12 -1.14 12.76
C SER A 320 -39.45 0.35 12.65
N GLU A 321 -39.39 1.12 13.75
CA GLU A 321 -39.57 2.57 13.72
C GLU A 321 -38.55 3.29 12.82
N TYR A 322 -37.31 2.79 12.75
CA TYR A 322 -36.26 3.33 11.86
C TYR A 322 -36.54 3.10 10.37
N LEU A 323 -37.45 2.17 10.04
CA LEU A 323 -37.85 1.89 8.66
C LEU A 323 -39.19 2.53 8.29
N SER A 324 -39.84 3.22 9.24
CA SER A 324 -41.22 3.71 9.08
C SER A 324 -41.35 4.91 8.13
N SER A 325 -40.29 5.71 8.00
CA SER A 325 -40.21 6.86 7.08
C SER A 325 -39.19 6.58 5.98
N SER A 326 -39.49 5.59 5.13
CA SER A 326 -38.60 5.21 4.04
C SER A 326 -38.62 6.17 2.87
N ILE A 327 -37.43 6.44 2.32
CA ILE A 327 -37.20 7.26 1.12
C ILE A 327 -37.13 6.37 -0.12
N SER A 328 -36.61 5.15 0.01
CA SER A 328 -36.55 4.15 -1.07
C SER A 328 -37.25 2.85 -0.71
N ASP A 329 -37.43 1.94 -1.68
CA ASP A 329 -37.69 0.54 -1.38
C ASP A 329 -36.45 -0.16 -0.80
N ALA A 330 -36.65 -1.36 -0.26
CA ALA A 330 -35.59 -2.17 0.31
C ALA A 330 -34.97 -3.09 -0.76
N TYR A 331 -33.64 -3.11 -0.80
CA TYR A 331 -32.87 -3.87 -1.77
C TYR A 331 -31.83 -4.75 -1.10
N ILE A 332 -31.31 -5.72 -1.84
CA ILE A 332 -30.09 -6.45 -1.54
C ILE A 332 -29.21 -6.41 -2.77
N ILE A 333 -27.91 -6.23 -2.55
CA ILE A 333 -26.92 -6.31 -3.62
C ILE A 333 -26.42 -7.74 -3.67
N ASN A 334 -26.91 -8.49 -4.65
CA ASN A 334 -26.47 -9.86 -4.90
C ASN A 334 -25.23 -9.81 -5.80
N LEU A 335 -24.18 -10.52 -5.39
CA LEU A 335 -23.00 -10.70 -6.22
C LEU A 335 -22.75 -12.19 -6.40
N ASN A 336 -22.69 -12.62 -7.65
CA ASN A 336 -22.15 -13.94 -7.96
C ASN A 336 -20.63 -13.88 -7.78
N GLU A 337 -20.11 -14.60 -6.77
CA GLU A 337 -18.69 -14.96 -6.63
C GLU A 337 -17.68 -13.80 -6.58
N TRP A 338 -18.00 -12.69 -5.90
CA TRP A 338 -17.13 -11.50 -5.88
C TRP A 338 -16.95 -10.88 -4.48
N TRP A 339 -15.77 -10.32 -4.24
CA TRP A 339 -15.39 -9.63 -3.00
C TRP A 339 -15.07 -8.16 -3.33
N GLY A 340 -15.69 -7.22 -2.62
CA GLY A 340 -15.52 -5.80 -2.91
C GLY A 340 -16.43 -4.90 -2.11
N THR A 341 -16.51 -3.65 -2.53
CA THR A 341 -17.31 -2.59 -1.91
C THR A 341 -18.26 -2.01 -2.95
N ILE A 342 -19.46 -1.63 -2.53
CA ILE A 342 -20.44 -0.95 -3.37
C ILE A 342 -20.62 0.49 -2.89
N CYS A 343 -20.53 1.42 -3.82
CA CYS A 343 -20.96 2.78 -3.59
C CYS A 343 -22.36 2.99 -4.15
N ILE A 344 -23.19 3.70 -3.38
CA ILE A 344 -24.57 4.06 -3.71
C ILE A 344 -24.63 5.58 -3.70
N TYR A 345 -25.07 6.16 -4.82
CA TYR A 345 -25.17 7.61 -4.99
C TYR A 345 -26.65 7.96 -5.14
N TYR A 346 -27.16 8.75 -4.20
CA TYR A 346 -28.53 9.25 -4.25
C TYR A 346 -28.54 10.76 -4.51
N PRO A 347 -29.22 11.25 -5.56
CA PRO A 347 -29.22 12.68 -5.88
C PRO A 347 -29.78 13.53 -4.73
N ILE A 348 -29.01 14.53 -4.27
CA ILE A 348 -29.40 15.42 -3.17
C ILE A 348 -30.68 16.18 -3.51
N GLU A 349 -30.88 16.51 -4.78
CA GLU A 349 -32.10 17.19 -5.22
C GLU A 349 -33.38 16.40 -4.92
N LYS A 350 -33.30 15.07 -4.81
CA LYS A 350 -34.41 14.19 -4.43
C LYS A 350 -34.60 14.08 -2.92
N LEU A 351 -33.65 14.61 -2.13
CA LEU A 351 -33.76 14.76 -0.68
C LEU A 351 -34.32 16.12 -0.26
N LYS A 352 -34.74 16.98 -1.22
CA LYS A 352 -35.38 18.27 -0.90
C LYS A 352 -36.61 18.07 -0.01
N GLY A 353 -36.53 18.54 1.22
CA GLY A 353 -37.58 18.40 2.24
C GLY A 353 -37.21 17.47 3.40
N HIS A 354 -36.11 16.73 3.26
CA HIS A 354 -35.46 15.98 4.32
C HIS A 354 -34.29 16.78 4.90
N ASP A 355 -33.98 16.58 6.18
CA ASP A 355 -32.74 17.07 6.77
C ASP A 355 -31.66 16.04 6.49
N ILE A 356 -30.55 16.43 5.87
CA ILE A 356 -29.51 15.51 5.42
C ILE A 356 -28.85 14.76 6.59
N GLU A 357 -28.79 15.41 7.76
CA GLU A 357 -28.28 14.81 9.00
C GLU A 357 -29.22 13.71 9.53
N ASP A 358 -30.49 13.76 9.17
CA ASP A 358 -31.51 12.77 9.51
C ASP A 358 -31.64 11.69 8.43
N VAL A 359 -31.09 11.87 7.23
CA VAL A 359 -31.07 10.83 6.19
C VAL A 359 -30.01 9.78 6.49
N GLY A 360 -30.32 8.51 6.26
CA GLY A 360 -29.35 7.44 6.42
C GLY A 360 -29.72 6.20 5.63
N LEU A 361 -28.71 5.38 5.36
CA LEU A 361 -28.88 4.08 4.74
C LEU A 361 -28.98 3.01 5.84
N ALA A 362 -30.20 2.59 6.14
CA ALA A 362 -30.43 1.45 7.02
C ALA A 362 -30.00 0.18 6.31
N TRP A 363 -29.18 -0.64 6.96
CA TRP A 363 -28.69 -1.90 6.41
C TRP A 363 -28.73 -3.03 7.44
N ALA A 364 -28.83 -4.26 6.94
CA ALA A 364 -28.71 -5.46 7.74
C ALA A 364 -28.18 -6.65 6.94
N GLU A 365 -27.27 -7.38 7.55
CA GLU A 365 -26.82 -8.71 7.11
C GLU A 365 -27.68 -9.80 7.75
N SER A 366 -28.07 -9.60 9.01
CA SER A 366 -28.81 -10.57 9.82
C SER A 366 -29.48 -9.89 11.01
N THR A 367 -30.17 -10.66 11.84
CA THR A 367 -30.73 -10.18 13.12
C THR A 367 -29.65 -9.72 14.12
N ALA A 368 -28.38 -10.08 13.93
CA ALA A 368 -27.29 -9.70 14.83
C ALA A 368 -26.39 -8.59 14.27
N ARG A 369 -26.50 -8.29 12.97
CA ARG A 369 -25.65 -7.34 12.26
C ARG A 369 -26.46 -6.40 11.39
N TYR A 370 -26.55 -5.16 11.85
CA TYR A 370 -27.37 -4.11 11.25
C TYR A 370 -26.88 -2.74 11.72
N GLY A 371 -27.30 -1.68 11.04
CA GLY A 371 -26.98 -0.31 11.41
C GLY A 371 -27.55 0.72 10.44
N ILE A 372 -27.30 1.99 10.71
CA ILE A 372 -27.60 3.08 9.77
C ILE A 372 -26.29 3.80 9.46
N ILE A 373 -25.99 3.95 8.18
CA ILE A 373 -24.82 4.70 7.70
C ILE A 373 -25.29 6.09 7.28
N ARG A 374 -24.58 7.13 7.72
CA ARG A 374 -24.80 8.50 7.27
C ARG A 374 -24.09 8.74 5.93
N PRO A 375 -24.69 9.53 5.03
CA PRO A 375 -24.04 9.80 3.76
C PRO A 375 -22.82 10.69 3.93
N GLU A 376 -21.86 10.53 3.04
CA GLU A 376 -20.96 11.61 2.69
C GLU A 376 -21.59 12.46 1.58
N ILE A 377 -21.43 13.77 1.64
CA ILE A 377 -22.03 14.68 0.66
C ILE A 377 -20.96 15.07 -0.35
N ILE A 378 -21.11 14.54 -1.56
CA ILE A 378 -20.18 14.71 -2.68
C ILE A 378 -20.92 15.42 -3.80
N ASP A 379 -20.68 16.73 -3.90
CA ASP A 379 -21.32 17.62 -4.87
C ASP A 379 -22.85 17.42 -4.95
N ASP A 380 -23.38 16.79 -6.01
CA ASP A 380 -24.82 16.58 -6.22
C ASP A 380 -25.38 15.29 -5.57
N TYR A 381 -24.54 14.49 -4.90
CA TYR A 381 -24.91 13.17 -4.39
C TYR A 381 -24.68 13.00 -2.88
N ALA A 382 -25.63 12.33 -2.25
CA ALA A 382 -25.42 11.64 -0.98
C ALA A 382 -24.83 10.26 -1.28
N VAL A 383 -23.60 10.03 -0.85
CA VAL A 383 -22.80 8.84 -1.15
C VAL A 383 -22.75 7.93 0.06
N PHE A 384 -23.03 6.65 -0.17
CA PHE A 384 -22.97 5.60 0.85
C PHE A 384 -22.07 4.47 0.38
N VAL A 385 -21.27 3.94 1.29
CA VAL A 385 -20.34 2.84 1.03
C VAL A 385 -20.81 1.61 1.82
N LEU A 386 -21.09 0.52 1.12
CA LEU A 386 -21.59 -0.74 1.69
C LEU A 386 -20.79 -1.95 1.21
N ASN A 387 -20.73 -2.97 2.06
CA ASN A 387 -20.32 -4.30 1.60
C ASN A 387 -21.48 -5.00 0.88
N PRO A 388 -21.19 -5.88 -0.08
CA PRO A 388 -22.21 -6.66 -0.77
C PRO A 388 -22.89 -7.69 0.14
N GLY A 389 -24.04 -8.21 -0.31
CA GLY A 389 -24.84 -9.17 0.45
C GLY A 389 -25.65 -8.55 1.59
N LEU A 390 -25.51 -7.25 1.84
CA LEU A 390 -26.31 -6.52 2.81
C LEU A 390 -27.65 -6.12 2.21
N SER A 391 -28.74 -6.38 2.93
CA SER A 391 -30.02 -5.76 2.63
C SER A 391 -30.01 -4.33 3.14
N PHE A 392 -30.56 -3.38 2.40
CA PHE A 392 -30.53 -1.97 2.76
C PHE A 392 -31.75 -1.20 2.24
N LYS A 393 -32.01 -0.03 2.84
CA LYS A 393 -33.07 0.91 2.48
C LYS A 393 -32.67 2.32 2.90
N LEU A 394 -32.95 3.30 2.06
CA LEU A 394 -32.76 4.71 2.42
C LEU A 394 -33.93 5.18 3.28
N VAL A 395 -33.63 5.80 4.41
CA VAL A 395 -34.61 6.18 5.44
C VAL A 395 -34.36 7.58 5.98
N ASP A 396 -35.43 8.22 6.44
CA ASP A 396 -35.38 9.44 7.24
C ASP A 396 -35.55 9.07 8.73
N THR A 397 -34.55 9.41 9.54
CA THR A 397 -34.49 9.08 10.97
C THR A 397 -34.90 10.24 11.87
N LYS A 398 -35.55 11.28 11.33
CA LYS A 398 -35.88 12.49 12.08
C LYS A 398 -36.64 12.19 13.36
N GLY A 399 -36.11 12.70 14.47
CA GLY A 399 -36.70 12.54 15.80
C GLY A 399 -36.50 11.14 16.40
N LEU A 400 -35.69 10.29 15.78
CA LEU A 400 -35.21 9.03 16.36
C LEU A 400 -33.82 9.24 16.96
N GLU A 401 -33.50 8.44 17.97
CA GLU A 401 -32.15 8.42 18.54
C GLU A 401 -31.15 7.86 17.50
N PRO A 402 -29.87 8.26 17.53
CA PRO A 402 -28.87 7.66 16.65
C PRO A 402 -28.73 6.15 16.87
N LEU A 403 -28.75 5.37 15.78
CA LEU A 403 -28.56 3.92 15.83
C LEU A 403 -27.10 3.56 15.52
N GLU A 404 -26.36 3.17 16.55
CA GLU A 404 -24.99 2.68 16.40
C GLU A 404 -24.95 1.33 15.65
N PRO A 405 -24.02 1.13 14.69
CA PRO A 405 -23.86 -0.14 14.00
C PRO A 405 -23.55 -1.29 14.96
N LYS A 406 -24.30 -2.39 14.84
CA LYS A 406 -24.06 -3.60 15.62
C LYS A 406 -23.27 -4.61 14.78
N LEU A 407 -22.06 -4.92 15.21
CA LEU A 407 -21.13 -5.83 14.52
C LEU A 407 -20.73 -7.03 15.40
N SER A 408 -21.68 -7.64 16.12
CA SER A 408 -21.34 -8.82 16.93
C SER A 408 -20.90 -9.99 16.03
N TYR A 409 -19.75 -10.58 16.37
CA TYR A 409 -19.22 -11.82 15.77
C TYR A 409 -19.96 -13.05 16.29
#